data_AF-F7JZY3-F1
#
_entry.id   AF-F7JZY3-F1
#
_cell.length_a   1.000
_cell.length_b   1.000
_cell.length_c   1.000
_cell.angle_alpha   90.00
_cell.angle_beta   90.00
_cell.angle_gamma   90.00
#
_symmetry.space_group_name_H-M   'P 1'
#
loop_
_entity.id
_entity.type
_entity.pdbx_description
1 polymer ?
#
loop_
_entity_poly.entity_id
_entity_poly.type
_entity_poly.pdbx_seq_one_letter_code
_entity_poly.pdbx_strand_id
1 'polypeptide(L)'
;MIFVSLKYETVISIFGGGNIGDEIILTKRKPSIIAEECVCEITEYLNNNVRYNFGDVHPYSLCYIYDSRSIWSNTIAIRMPGSTIGCIEFDDRNVIKECYIYDDATSKNNCFSKDINERLKRFVGRTLIFPEE
;
A
#
# COMPACT_ATOMS: atom_id res chain seq x y z
N MET A 1 -21.00 1.70 -36.11
CA MET A 1 -21.32 1.43 -34.69
C MET A 1 -20.22 0.52 -34.16
N ILE A 2 -19.23 1.10 -33.49
CA ILE A 2 -18.10 0.38 -32.91
C ILE A 2 -18.13 0.72 -31.42
N PHE A 3 -18.33 -0.31 -30.59
CA PHE A 3 -18.16 -0.22 -29.16
C PHE A 3 -16.66 -0.18 -28.86
N VAL A 4 -16.18 0.93 -28.33
CA VAL A 4 -14.82 1.02 -27.78
C VAL A 4 -14.95 0.97 -26.26
N SER A 5 -14.56 -0.17 -25.69
CA SER A 5 -14.40 -0.36 -24.25
C SER A 5 -13.19 0.45 -23.80
N LEU A 6 -13.43 1.58 -23.11
CA LEU A 6 -12.39 2.38 -22.46
C LEU A 6 -11.72 1.54 -21.37
N LYS A 7 -10.52 1.09 -21.68
CA LYS A 7 -9.64 0.34 -20.80
C LYS A 7 -8.38 1.19 -20.68
N TYR A 8 -8.16 1.71 -19.47
CA TYR A 8 -6.90 2.23 -18.91
C TYR A 8 -6.16 3.28 -19.76
N GLU A 9 -6.46 4.56 -19.53
CA GLU A 9 -5.52 5.63 -19.81
C GLU A 9 -4.48 5.69 -18.68
N THR A 10 -3.32 5.11 -18.94
CA THR A 10 -2.10 5.35 -18.14
C THR A 10 -1.66 6.78 -18.44
N VAL A 11 -1.85 7.68 -17.48
CA VAL A 11 -1.23 9.01 -17.51
C VAL A 11 0.24 8.84 -17.15
N ILE A 12 1.12 8.94 -18.14
CA ILE A 12 2.57 8.94 -17.95
C ILE A 12 2.98 10.39 -17.66
N SER A 13 3.24 10.71 -16.39
CA SER A 13 3.82 12.01 -16.02
C SER A 13 5.31 11.99 -16.38
N ILE A 14 5.71 12.85 -17.32
CA ILE A 14 7.09 13.02 -17.79
C ILE A 14 7.71 14.25 -17.10
N PHE A 15 8.06 14.13 -15.82
CA PHE A 15 8.96 15.08 -15.15
C PHE A 15 9.83 14.35 -14.11
N GLY A 16 11.14 14.31 -14.36
CA GLY A 16 12.17 13.88 -13.40
C GLY A 16 12.70 12.47 -13.65
N GLY A 17 14.01 12.35 -13.88
CA GLY A 17 14.69 11.08 -14.13
C GLY A 17 14.75 10.18 -12.90
N GLY A 18 13.67 9.44 -12.63
CA GLY A 18 13.66 8.22 -11.80
C GLY A 18 13.64 6.99 -12.71
N ASN A 19 14.27 5.88 -12.30
CA ASN A 19 14.16 4.65 -13.08
C ASN A 19 12.72 4.15 -13.01
N ILE A 20 12.22 3.58 -14.12
CA ILE A 20 10.96 2.84 -14.15
C ILE A 20 11.04 1.75 -13.06
N GLY A 21 10.29 1.93 -11.98
CA GLY A 21 10.27 1.02 -10.82
C GLY A 21 10.58 1.65 -9.46
N ASP A 22 11.02 2.92 -9.40
CA ASP A 22 11.36 3.56 -8.12
C ASP A 22 10.15 4.17 -7.38
N GLU A 23 9.01 4.30 -8.06
CA GLU A 23 7.80 4.93 -7.51
C GLU A 23 6.76 3.91 -7.06
N ILE A 24 6.03 4.23 -6.00
CA ILE A 24 4.89 3.46 -5.49
C ILE A 24 3.68 4.39 -5.49
N ILE A 25 2.74 4.12 -6.39
CA ILE A 25 1.55 4.94 -6.59
C ILE A 25 0.43 4.47 -5.67
N LEU A 26 -0.09 5.38 -4.83
CA LEU A 26 -1.27 5.16 -4.02
C LEU A 26 -2.52 5.49 -4.83
N THR A 27 -3.42 4.51 -4.96
CA THR A 27 -4.69 4.67 -5.68
C THR A 27 -5.85 4.57 -4.70
N LYS A 28 -6.79 5.53 -4.73
CA LYS A 28 -8.02 5.48 -3.91
C LYS A 28 -8.80 4.18 -4.22
N ARG A 29 -9.14 3.42 -3.19
CA ARG A 29 -9.89 2.15 -3.31
C ARG A 29 -11.33 2.46 -3.78
N LYS A 30 -11.86 1.68 -4.74
CA LYS A 30 -13.27 1.74 -5.17
C LYS A 30 -13.95 0.37 -5.04
N PRO A 31 -15.22 0.30 -4.58
CA PRO A 31 -15.94 1.33 -3.84
C PRO A 31 -15.40 1.39 -2.41
N SER A 32 -14.80 2.51 -2.01
CA SER A 32 -14.47 2.73 -0.60
C SER A 32 -15.64 3.39 0.12
N ILE A 33 -15.94 2.90 1.32
CA ILE A 33 -16.88 3.56 2.24
C ILE A 33 -16.19 4.77 2.89
N ILE A 34 -14.85 4.77 2.96
CA ILE A 34 -14.02 5.78 3.60
C ILE A 34 -13.07 6.39 2.56
N ALA A 35 -13.15 7.70 2.31
CA ALA A 35 -12.38 8.37 1.25
C ALA A 35 -10.85 8.23 1.39
N GLU A 36 -10.37 7.80 2.55
CA GLU A 36 -8.96 7.71 2.94
C GLU A 36 -8.33 6.32 2.69
N GLU A 37 -9.08 5.34 2.17
CA GLU A 37 -8.52 4.02 1.85
C GLU A 37 -7.80 4.02 0.49
N CYS A 38 -6.50 3.76 0.51
CA CYS A 38 -5.68 3.62 -0.68
C CYS A 38 -5.15 2.18 -0.84
N VAL A 39 -4.89 1.78 -2.07
CA VAL A 39 -4.16 0.56 -2.42
C VAL A 39 -2.92 0.91 -3.21
N CYS A 40 -1.88 0.11 -3.06
CA CYS A 40 -0.61 0.25 -3.76
C CYS A 40 0.13 -1.11 -3.80
N GLU A 41 1.29 -1.12 -4.44
CA GLU A 41 2.16 -2.30 -4.57
C GLU A 41 2.48 -2.96 -3.21
N ILE A 42 2.70 -2.19 -2.14
CA ILE A 42 2.97 -2.72 -0.80
C ILE A 42 1.76 -3.51 -0.28
N THR A 43 0.56 -2.95 -0.43
CA THR A 43 -0.67 -3.64 0.01
C THR A 43 -0.94 -4.89 -0.83
N GLU A 44 -0.69 -4.86 -2.14
CA GLU A 44 -0.80 -6.04 -3.01
C GLU A 44 0.20 -7.13 -2.60
N TYR A 45 1.43 -6.74 -2.28
CA TYR A 45 2.45 -7.66 -1.79
C TYR A 45 2.02 -8.36 -0.50
N LEU A 46 1.52 -7.59 0.46
CA LEU A 46 0.97 -8.12 1.71
C LEU A 46 -0.22 -9.04 1.48
N ASN A 47 -1.16 -8.64 0.60
CA ASN A 47 -2.34 -9.43 0.26
C ASN A 47 -1.98 -10.77 -0.39
N ASN A 48 -0.97 -10.79 -1.25
CA ASN A 48 -0.46 -12.03 -1.85
C ASN A 48 0.16 -12.94 -0.79
N ASN A 49 0.81 -12.38 0.23
CA ASN A 49 1.32 -13.17 1.35
C ASN A 49 0.19 -13.79 2.19
N VAL A 50 -0.87 -13.02 2.47
CA VAL A 50 -2.08 -13.54 3.15
C VAL A 50 -2.71 -14.66 2.33
N ARG A 51 -2.89 -14.48 1.02
CA ARG A 51 -3.46 -15.50 0.14
C ARG A 51 -2.60 -16.76 0.08
N TYR A 52 -1.28 -16.62 0.09
CA TYR A 52 -0.37 -17.76 0.13
C TYR A 52 -0.55 -18.58 1.41
N ASN A 53 -0.83 -17.93 2.54
CA ASN A 53 -0.97 -18.60 3.84
C ASN A 53 -2.39 -19.17 4.07
N PHE A 54 -3.45 -18.52 3.57
CA PHE A 54 -4.86 -18.84 3.91
C PHE A 54 -5.75 -19.16 2.69
N GLY A 55 -5.23 -19.12 1.48
CA GLY A 55 -6.02 -19.23 0.25
C GLY A 55 -6.81 -17.94 -0.06
N ASP A 56 -7.84 -18.06 -0.89
CA ASP A 56 -8.67 -16.91 -1.26
C ASP A 56 -9.49 -16.39 -0.06
N VAL A 57 -9.09 -15.24 0.45
CA VAL A 57 -9.80 -14.51 1.51
C VAL A 57 -10.77 -13.49 0.94
N HIS A 58 -11.82 -13.18 1.70
CA HIS A 58 -12.80 -12.16 1.30
C HIS A 58 -12.10 -10.82 1.01
N PRO A 59 -12.46 -10.07 -0.06
CA PRO A 59 -11.80 -8.80 -0.39
C PRO A 59 -11.82 -7.75 0.74
N TYR A 60 -12.83 -7.81 1.62
CA TYR A 60 -12.92 -7.01 2.86
C TYR A 60 -11.98 -7.50 3.98
N SER A 61 -11.05 -8.40 3.71
CA SER A 61 -10.01 -8.82 4.66
C SER A 61 -8.61 -8.39 4.19
N LEU A 62 -8.54 -7.66 3.08
CA LEU A 62 -7.29 -7.25 2.45
C LEU A 62 -6.73 -5.97 3.06
N CYS A 63 -5.41 -5.86 3.02
CA CYS A 63 -4.65 -4.69 3.43
C CYS A 63 -5.00 -3.47 2.58
N TYR A 64 -5.00 -2.31 3.23
CA TYR A 64 -5.12 -1.00 2.60
C TYR A 64 -4.24 0.01 3.36
N ILE A 65 -3.89 1.10 2.68
CA ILE A 65 -3.25 2.26 3.28
C ILE A 65 -4.32 3.21 3.78
N TYR A 66 -4.11 3.73 4.98
CA TYR A 66 -4.87 4.84 5.54
C TYR A 66 -3.97 6.06 5.63
N ASP A 67 -4.38 7.14 4.98
CA ASP A 67 -3.62 8.40 4.98
C ASP A 67 -3.74 9.11 6.34
N SER A 68 -2.77 8.86 7.22
CA SER A 68 -2.69 9.45 8.55
C SER A 68 -1.78 10.68 8.62
N ARG A 69 -1.42 11.31 7.49
CA ARG A 69 -0.51 12.46 7.47
C ARG A 69 -1.04 13.66 8.25
N SER A 70 -2.36 13.80 8.38
CA SER A 70 -3.01 14.82 9.23
C SER A 70 -2.71 14.65 10.72
N ILE A 71 -2.30 13.45 11.15
CA ILE A 71 -2.01 13.11 12.56
C ILE A 71 -0.50 12.94 12.77
N TRP A 72 0.19 12.27 11.83
CA TRP A 72 1.59 11.86 11.97
C TRP A 72 2.50 12.32 10.83
N SER A 73 2.17 13.42 10.14
CA SER A 73 2.98 14.12 9.13
C SER A 73 3.60 13.24 8.03
N ASN A 74 4.69 12.54 8.35
CA ASN A 74 5.49 11.72 7.44
C ASN A 74 5.26 10.21 7.63
N THR A 75 4.14 9.83 8.24
CA THR A 75 3.76 8.43 8.47
C THR A 75 2.34 8.15 8.00
N ILE A 76 2.19 7.08 7.23
CA ILE A 76 0.90 6.50 6.84
C ILE A 76 0.72 5.11 7.45
N ALA A 77 -0.53 4.75 7.73
CA ALA A 77 -0.86 3.50 8.39
C ALA A 77 -1.16 2.40 7.36
N ILE A 78 -0.61 1.21 7.59
CA ILE A 78 -1.03 -0.03 6.93
C ILE A 78 -2.13 -0.64 7.80
N ARG A 79 -3.29 -0.87 7.21
CA ARG A 79 -4.47 -1.37 7.91
C ARG A 79 -4.99 -2.65 7.29
N MET A 80 -5.56 -3.48 8.15
CA MET A 80 -6.55 -4.50 7.79
C MET A 80 -7.87 -4.09 8.45
N PRO A 81 -9.04 -4.48 7.89
CA PRO A 81 -10.31 -4.09 8.50
C PRO A 81 -10.39 -4.46 9.98
N GLY A 82 -10.67 -3.46 10.82
CA GLY A 82 -10.69 -3.57 12.28
C GLY A 82 -9.38 -3.30 13.01
N SER A 83 -8.23 -3.15 12.33
CA SER A 83 -6.94 -2.90 13.00
C SER A 83 -5.95 -2.09 12.16
N THR A 84 -5.17 -1.25 12.83
CA THR A 84 -3.87 -0.81 12.26
C THR A 84 -2.87 -1.92 12.49
N ILE A 85 -2.17 -2.35 11.46
CA ILE A 85 -1.27 -3.51 11.50
C ILE A 85 0.19 -3.14 11.26
N GLY A 86 0.46 -1.93 10.79
CA GLY A 86 1.81 -1.46 10.51
C GLY A 86 1.80 -0.02 10.02
N CYS A 87 2.95 0.44 9.57
CA CYS A 87 3.09 1.77 9.00
C CYS A 87 4.17 1.83 7.92
N ILE A 88 4.12 2.93 7.17
CA ILE A 88 5.17 3.34 6.24
C ILE A 88 5.58 4.74 6.68
N GLU A 89 6.87 4.90 6.98
CA GLU A 89 7.51 6.18 7.30
C GLU A 89 8.32 6.63 6.09
N PHE A 90 8.24 7.92 5.77
CA PHE A 90 8.94 8.52 4.64
C PHE A 90 9.59 9.85 5.03
N ASP A 91 10.47 10.36 4.18
CA ASP A 91 11.08 11.69 4.35
C ASP A 91 10.28 12.80 3.65
N ASP A 92 10.77 14.03 3.72
CA ASP A 92 10.14 15.21 3.12
C ASP A 92 10.03 15.13 1.58
N ARG A 93 10.69 14.16 0.94
CA ARG A 93 10.62 13.88 -0.50
C ARG A 93 9.73 12.67 -0.79
N ASN A 94 8.95 12.22 0.18
CA ASN A 94 8.11 11.03 0.13
C ASN A 94 8.92 9.74 -0.11
N VAL A 95 10.22 9.71 0.18
CA VAL A 95 11.04 8.51 0.05
C VAL A 95 10.88 7.65 1.30
N ILE A 96 10.49 6.38 1.12
CA ILE A 96 10.29 5.44 2.22
C ILE A 96 11.59 5.25 2.99
N LYS A 97 11.52 5.53 4.30
CA LYS A 97 12.58 5.29 5.28
C LYS A 97 12.37 3.95 5.97
N GLU A 98 11.13 3.64 6.34
CA GLU A 98 10.76 2.40 7.02
C GLU A 98 9.40 1.90 6.53
N CYS A 99 9.24 0.58 6.48
CA CYS A 99 7.97 -0.08 6.13
C CYS A 99 7.90 -1.42 6.86
N TYR A 100 6.97 -1.56 7.78
CA TYR A 100 6.88 -2.75 8.63
C TYR A 100 5.47 -3.02 9.14
N ILE A 101 5.22 -4.26 9.53
CA ILE A 101 4.03 -4.75 10.25
C ILE A 101 4.42 -4.91 11.73
N TYR A 102 3.57 -4.45 12.63
CA TYR A 102 3.77 -4.57 14.07
C TYR A 102 3.79 -6.05 14.52
N ASP A 103 4.62 -6.35 15.51
CA ASP A 103 4.77 -7.70 16.05
C ASP A 103 3.48 -8.28 16.63
N ASP A 104 2.62 -7.42 17.17
CA ASP A 104 1.33 -7.84 17.70
C ASP A 104 0.35 -8.21 16.58
N ALA A 105 0.44 -7.57 15.41
CA ALA A 105 -0.34 -7.92 14.23
C ALA A 105 0.15 -9.21 13.55
N THR A 106 1.47 -9.47 13.52
CA THR A 106 2.03 -10.72 13.01
C THR A 106 1.74 -11.90 13.95
N SER A 107 1.76 -11.69 15.26
CA SER A 107 1.53 -12.74 16.26
C SER A 107 0.06 -13.06 16.54
N LYS A 108 -0.85 -12.08 16.52
CA LYS A 108 -2.28 -12.30 16.82
C LYS A 108 -3.01 -13.05 15.71
N ASN A 109 -2.70 -12.75 14.44
CA ASN A 109 -3.48 -13.25 13.32
C ASN A 109 -2.73 -14.30 12.48
N ASN A 110 -1.42 -14.48 12.69
CA ASN A 110 -0.55 -15.36 11.89
C ASN A 110 -0.75 -15.16 10.36
N CYS A 111 -1.23 -13.97 9.96
CA CYS A 111 -1.66 -13.66 8.60
C CYS A 111 -0.48 -13.61 7.63
N PHE A 112 0.69 -13.29 8.17
CA PHE A 112 1.90 -13.05 7.40
C PHE A 112 2.99 -14.06 7.73
N SER A 113 3.86 -14.30 6.76
CA SER A 113 5.09 -15.07 6.97
C SER A 113 5.97 -14.39 8.04
N LYS A 114 6.70 -15.18 8.83
CA LYS A 114 7.55 -14.66 9.93
C LYS A 114 8.63 -13.68 9.47
N ASP A 115 9.05 -13.78 8.21
CA ASP A 115 10.07 -12.93 7.58
C ASP A 115 9.46 -11.73 6.83
N ILE A 116 8.17 -11.42 7.02
CA ILE A 116 7.49 -10.37 6.24
C ILE A 116 8.17 -9.00 6.38
N ASN A 117 8.61 -8.63 7.58
CA ASN A 117 9.29 -7.35 7.81
C ASN A 117 10.65 -7.27 7.12
N GLU A 118 11.41 -8.38 7.06
CA GLU A 118 12.64 -8.44 6.28
C GLU A 118 12.37 -8.26 4.77
N ARG A 119 11.28 -8.86 4.29
CA ARG A 119 10.86 -8.74 2.89
C ARG A 119 10.36 -7.34 2.53
N LEU A 120 9.71 -6.64 3.46
CA LEU A 120 9.22 -5.27 3.26
C LEU A 120 10.34 -4.24 3.10
N LYS A 121 11.56 -4.51 3.60
CA LYS A 121 12.72 -3.62 3.39
C LYS A 121 13.03 -3.34 1.92
N ARG A 122 12.55 -4.18 1.00
CA ARG A 122 12.69 -3.96 -0.45
C ARG A 122 12.01 -2.68 -0.97
N PHE A 123 11.08 -2.12 -0.21
CA PHE A 123 10.39 -0.88 -0.55
C PHE A 123 11.09 0.36 0.00
N VAL A 124 12.05 0.20 0.91
CA VAL A 124 12.85 1.31 1.45
C VAL A 124 13.67 1.94 0.32
N GLY A 125 13.67 3.28 0.26
CA GLY A 125 14.31 4.05 -0.80
C GLY A 125 13.42 4.34 -2.01
N ARG A 126 12.22 3.75 -2.10
CA ARG A 126 11.23 4.07 -3.14
C ARG A 126 10.39 5.28 -2.76
N THR A 127 9.90 6.01 -3.76
CA THR A 127 9.11 7.24 -3.57
C THR A 127 7.63 6.96 -3.59
N LEU A 128 6.89 7.44 -2.60
CA LEU A 128 5.42 7.38 -2.57
C LEU A 128 4.82 8.51 -3.42
N ILE A 129 3.87 8.16 -4.28
CA ILE A 129 3.04 9.11 -5.02
C ILE A 129 1.61 9.04 -4.48
N PHE A 130 1.18 10.11 -3.81
CA PHE A 130 -0.16 10.21 -3.23
C PHE A 130 -1.20 10.55 -4.31
N PRO A 131 -2.44 10.07 -4.19
CA PRO A 131 -3.51 10.47 -5.11
C PRO A 131 -3.80 11.96 -4.95
N GLU A 132 -4.21 12.62 -6.04
CA GLU A 132 -4.71 14.00 -5.98
C GLU A 132 -5.87 14.11 -4.97
N GLU A 133 -5.84 15.16 -4.16
CA GLU A 133 -6.84 15.43 -3.10
C GLU A 133 -8.23 15.68 -3.69
#